data_AF-A0A3E1EUZ0-F1
#
_entry.id   AF-A0A3E1EUZ0-F1
#
_cell.length_a   1.000
_cell.length_b   1.000
_cell.length_c   1.000
_cell.angle_alpha   90.00
_cell.angle_beta   90.00
_cell.angle_gamma   90.00
#
_symmetry.space_group_name_H-M   'P 1'
#
loop_
_entity.id
_entity.type
_entity.pdbx_description
1 polymer ?
#
loop_
_entity_poly.entity_id
_entity_poly.type
_entity_poly.pdbx_seq_one_letter_code
_entity_poly.pdbx_strand_id
1 'polypeptide(L)'
;MNKYIITLIALLNITFSFCQENSKHIEPDSVRVSVSFIVETSGEITNVEIHEIECEGCSRKYKKQISKESIRVVKEYPNRKPIEKRIKCIIPIKYTL
;
A
#
# COMPACT_ATOMS: atom_id res chain seq x y z
N MET A 1 -65.26 23.45 -4.63
CA MET A 1 -65.06 23.15 -3.20
C MET A 1 -64.46 21.76 -3.11
N ASN A 2 -63.13 21.64 -3.05
CA ASN A 2 -62.35 21.36 -1.82
C ASN A 2 -62.87 20.10 -1.10
N LYS A 3 -62.15 19.00 -0.89
CA LYS A 3 -60.73 18.65 -0.73
C LYS A 3 -60.70 17.10 -0.91
N TYR A 4 -59.72 16.42 -1.48
CA TYR A 4 -58.44 16.06 -0.88
C TYR A 4 -57.66 15.28 -1.93
N ILE A 5 -56.54 15.86 -2.38
CA ILE A 5 -55.48 15.16 -3.09
C ILE A 5 -54.82 14.25 -2.04
N ILE A 6 -55.04 12.95 -2.14
CA ILE A 6 -54.35 11.96 -1.31
C ILE A 6 -52.97 11.75 -1.95
N THR A 7 -52.07 12.68 -1.64
CA THR A 7 -50.64 12.55 -1.87
C THR A 7 -50.12 11.45 -0.96
N LEU A 8 -50.17 10.21 -1.42
CA LEU A 8 -49.62 9.05 -0.71
C LEU A 8 -48.11 8.94 -1.03
N ILE A 9 -47.37 10.02 -0.73
CA ILE A 9 -45.91 9.96 -0.64
C ILE A 9 -45.61 9.56 0.78
N ALA A 10 -45.67 8.24 1.01
CA ALA A 10 -45.19 7.63 2.23
C ALA A 10 -43.69 7.98 2.38
N LEU A 11 -43.41 8.77 3.41
CA LEU A 11 -42.11 9.07 3.96
C LEU A 11 -41.37 7.78 4.32
N LEU A 12 -40.67 7.19 3.35
CA LEU A 12 -39.57 6.27 3.63
C LEU A 12 -38.28 7.09 3.63
N ASN A 13 -38.14 7.94 4.65
CA ASN A 13 -36.83 8.38 5.12
C ASN A 13 -36.16 7.16 5.77
N ILE A 14 -35.71 6.21 4.94
CA ILE A 14 -34.68 5.27 5.36
C ILE A 14 -33.42 6.11 5.44
N THR A 15 -33.20 6.74 6.59
CA THR A 15 -31.86 7.16 6.98
C THR A 15 -31.06 5.87 7.06
N PHE A 16 -30.38 5.53 5.98
CA PHE A 16 -29.22 4.66 6.06
C PHE A 16 -28.26 5.39 6.99
N SER A 17 -28.37 5.09 8.28
CA SER A 17 -27.28 5.28 9.21
C SER A 17 -26.20 4.35 8.70
N PHE A 18 -25.41 4.85 7.75
CA PHE A 18 -24.07 4.34 7.54
C PHE A 18 -23.44 4.45 8.93
N CYS A 19 -23.41 3.34 9.65
CA CYS A 19 -22.38 3.14 10.67
C CYS A 19 -21.08 3.24 9.88
N GLN A 20 -20.57 4.46 9.78
CA GLN A 20 -19.22 4.72 9.37
C GLN A 20 -18.40 4.11 10.51
N GLU A 21 -17.98 2.87 10.30
CA GLU A 21 -16.97 2.23 11.11
C GLU A 21 -15.72 3.11 10.96
N ASN A 22 -15.58 4.07 11.88
CA ASN A 22 -14.36 4.80 12.11
C ASN A 22 -13.37 3.77 12.67
N SER A 23 -12.86 2.90 11.80
CA SER A 23 -11.64 2.18 12.05
C SER A 23 -10.58 3.26 12.21
N LYS A 24 -10.22 3.55 13.46
CA LYS A 24 -9.03 4.32 13.77
C LYS A 24 -7.91 3.63 13.01
N HIS A 25 -7.42 4.31 11.99
CA HIS A 25 -6.39 3.82 11.11
C HIS A 25 -5.10 3.86 11.94
N ILE A 26 -4.86 2.84 12.75
CA ILE A 26 -3.63 2.72 13.53
C ILE A 26 -2.57 2.35 12.50
N GLU A 27 -1.78 3.34 12.09
CA GLU A 27 -0.57 3.05 11.34
C GLU A 27 0.31 2.17 12.25
N PRO A 28 0.78 1.02 11.76
CA PRO A 28 1.52 0.09 12.59
C PRO A 28 2.87 0.68 12.99
N ASP A 29 3.26 0.45 14.24
CA ASP A 29 4.51 0.97 14.85
C ASP A 29 5.77 0.63 14.03
N SER A 30 5.72 -0.45 13.24
CA SER A 30 6.74 -0.73 12.24
C SER A 30 6.21 -1.56 11.08
N VAL A 31 6.79 -1.37 9.91
CA VAL A 31 6.51 -2.13 8.69
C VAL A 31 7.79 -2.63 8.07
N ARG A 32 7.81 -3.91 7.70
CA ARG A 32 8.94 -4.51 6.99
C ARG A 32 8.52 -4.81 5.56
N VAL A 33 9.30 -4.33 4.60
CA VAL A 33 9.13 -4.63 3.18
C VAL A 33 10.39 -5.29 2.66
N SER A 34 10.30 -6.54 2.23
CA SER A 34 11.38 -7.24 1.57
C SER A 34 11.30 -6.99 0.06
N VAL A 35 12.36 -6.43 -0.53
CA VAL A 35 12.45 -6.15 -1.96
C VAL A 35 13.47 -7.09 -2.59
N SER A 36 13.06 -7.81 -3.63
CA SER A 36 13.96 -8.62 -4.44
C SER A 36 14.38 -7.88 -5.70
N PHE A 37 15.64 -8.02 -6.09
CA PHE A 37 16.17 -7.45 -7.32
C PHE A 37 17.40 -8.23 -7.78
N ILE A 38 17.88 -7.90 -8.96
CA ILE A 38 19.09 -8.47 -9.55
C ILE A 38 20.14 -7.38 -9.68
N VAL A 39 21.37 -7.67 -9.27
CA VAL A 39 22.53 -6.85 -9.60
C VAL A 39 23.23 -7.51 -10.79
N GLU A 40 23.26 -6.80 -11.91
CA GLU A 40 23.97 -7.21 -13.11
C GLU A 40 25.49 -7.01 -12.94
N THR A 41 26.31 -7.61 -13.81
CA THR A 41 27.78 -7.51 -13.73
C THR A 41 28.30 -6.07 -13.88
N SER A 42 27.53 -5.20 -14.55
CA SER A 42 27.78 -3.76 -14.65
C SER A 42 27.61 -3.00 -13.32
N GLY A 43 26.95 -3.62 -12.33
CA GLY A 43 26.51 -2.96 -11.09
C GLY A 43 25.11 -2.32 -11.18
N GLU A 44 24.45 -2.41 -12.34
CA GLU A 44 23.06 -1.97 -12.55
C GLU A 44 22.07 -2.88 -11.79
N ILE A 45 21.02 -2.27 -11.24
CA ILE A 45 19.94 -2.96 -10.56
C ILE A 45 18.75 -3.17 -11.52
N THR A 46 18.36 -4.42 -11.73
CA THR A 46 17.23 -4.82 -12.59
C THR A 46 16.21 -5.68 -11.82
N ASN A 47 15.05 -5.91 -12.43
CA ASN A 47 13.99 -6.80 -11.91
C ASN A 47 13.58 -6.53 -10.45
N VAL A 48 13.38 -5.25 -10.12
CA VAL A 48 13.01 -4.81 -8.75
C VAL A 48 11.54 -5.10 -8.47
N GLU A 49 11.29 -5.95 -7.49
CA GLU A 49 9.95 -6.46 -7.14
C GLU A 49 9.78 -6.57 -5.62
N ILE A 50 8.53 -6.46 -5.15
CA ILE A 50 8.21 -6.74 -3.75
C ILE A 50 8.20 -8.25 -3.53
N HIS A 51 9.05 -8.73 -2.64
CA HIS A 51 9.08 -10.12 -2.22
C HIS A 51 8.05 -10.39 -1.12
N GLU A 52 8.01 -9.54 -0.10
CA GLU A 52 7.16 -9.72 1.07
C GLU A 52 6.87 -8.39 1.76
N ILE A 53 5.70 -8.29 2.41
CA ILE A 53 5.33 -7.17 3.28
C ILE A 53 4.81 -7.72 4.60
N GLU A 54 5.59 -7.55 5.66
CA GLU A 54 5.16 -7.81 7.04
C GLU A 54 4.53 -6.52 7.58
N CYS A 55 3.20 -6.50 7.62
CA CYS A 55 2.46 -5.42 8.22
C CYS A 55 1.08 -5.87 8.71
N GLU A 56 0.97 -6.00 10.03
CA GLU A 56 -0.29 -6.24 10.73
C GLU A 56 -1.13 -4.95 10.78
N GLY A 57 -2.42 -5.05 10.47
CA GLY A 57 -3.33 -3.90 10.50
C GLY A 57 -3.17 -2.87 9.37
N CYS A 58 -2.12 -2.90 8.54
CA CYS A 58 -1.98 -1.98 7.41
C CYS A 58 -3.18 -2.07 6.44
N SER A 59 -3.76 -0.90 6.10
CA SER A 59 -4.72 -0.84 5.01
C SER A 59 -4.08 -1.15 3.66
N ARG A 60 -4.92 -1.57 2.70
CA ARG A 60 -4.49 -1.81 1.31
C ARG A 60 -3.88 -0.58 0.66
N LYS A 61 -4.37 0.62 1.00
CA LYS A 61 -3.85 1.89 0.48
C LYS A 61 -2.42 2.12 0.95
N TYR A 62 -2.18 1.94 2.24
CA TYR A 62 -0.85 2.08 2.83
C TYR A 62 0.12 1.03 2.27
N LYS A 63 -0.29 -0.25 2.15
CA LYS A 63 0.53 -1.29 1.51
C LYS A 63 0.97 -0.91 0.10
N LYS A 64 0.07 -0.33 -0.72
CA LYS A 64 0.42 0.14 -2.07
C LYS A 64 1.41 1.31 -2.05
N GLN A 65 1.27 2.24 -1.11
CA GLN A 65 2.18 3.38 -0.97
C GLN A 65 3.57 2.92 -0.56
N ILE A 66 3.67 2.09 0.47
CA ILE A 66 4.95 1.62 1.00
C ILE A 66 5.69 0.73 -0.01
N SER A 67 4.98 -0.08 -0.79
CA SER A 67 5.57 -0.86 -1.89
C SER A 67 6.20 0.02 -2.97
N LYS A 68 5.49 1.07 -3.41
CA LYS A 68 6.02 2.00 -4.42
C LYS A 68 7.28 2.69 -3.92
N GLU A 69 7.26 3.13 -2.67
CA GLU A 69 8.39 3.79 -2.04
C GLU A 69 9.59 2.84 -1.88
N SER A 70 9.35 1.60 -1.44
CA SER A 70 10.39 0.57 -1.32
C SER A 70 11.07 0.28 -2.66
N ILE A 71 10.31 0.17 -3.75
CA ILE A 71 10.86 -0.02 -5.10
C ILE A 71 11.68 1.21 -5.52
N ARG A 72 11.17 2.43 -5.27
CA ARG A 72 11.85 3.68 -5.60
C ARG A 72 13.23 3.75 -4.93
N VAL A 73 13.28 3.51 -3.62
CA VAL A 73 14.53 3.52 -2.84
C VAL A 73 15.54 2.51 -3.37
N VAL A 74 15.10 1.29 -3.74
CA VAL A 74 16.01 0.29 -4.32
C VAL A 74 16.53 0.70 -5.69
N LYS A 75 15.69 1.30 -6.54
CA LYS A 75 16.10 1.78 -7.86
C LYS A 75 17.06 2.98 -7.81
N GLU A 76 16.90 3.83 -6.80
CA GLU A 76 17.79 4.98 -6.57
C GLU A 76 19.06 4.61 -5.80
N TYR A 77 19.18 3.36 -5.35
CA TYR A 77 20.39 2.89 -4.70
C TYR A 77 21.56 3.06 -5.68
N PRO A 78 22.64 3.75 -5.28
CA PRO A 78 23.69 4.13 -6.19
C PRO A 78 24.29 2.89 -6.87
N ASN A 79 24.54 3.02 -8.18
CA ASN A 79 25.16 1.99 -8.99
C ASN A 79 26.41 1.46 -8.30
N ARG A 80 26.45 0.14 -8.10
CA ARG A 80 27.58 -0.50 -7.44
C ARG A 80 28.74 -0.57 -8.41
N LYS A 81 29.96 -0.74 -7.87
CA LYS A 81 31.10 -1.13 -8.71
C LYS A 81 30.74 -2.41 -9.46
N PRO A 82 31.29 -2.61 -10.68
CA PRO A 82 31.13 -3.87 -11.41
C PRO A 82 31.42 -5.07 -10.51
N ILE A 83 30.63 -6.13 -10.67
CA ILE A 83 30.75 -7.38 -9.92
C ILE A 83 31.03 -8.54 -10.87
N GLU A 84 31.68 -9.59 -10.37
CA GLU A 84 32.13 -10.73 -11.20
C GLU A 84 30.98 -11.54 -11.80
N LYS A 85 29.83 -11.60 -11.13
CA LYS A 85 28.69 -12.39 -11.55
C LYS A 85 27.38 -11.73 -11.17
N ARG A 86 26.36 -12.00 -11.97
CA ARG A 86 24.96 -11.62 -11.70
C ARG A 86 24.49 -12.26 -10.38
N ILE A 87 23.89 -11.47 -9.49
CA ILE A 87 23.38 -11.95 -8.20
C ILE A 87 21.93 -11.54 -7.99
N LYS A 88 21.11 -12.44 -7.45
CA LYS A 88 19.77 -12.12 -6.94
C LYS A 88 19.89 -11.75 -5.47
N CYS A 89 19.35 -10.58 -5.11
CA CYS A 89 19.37 -10.06 -3.76
C CYS A 89 17.94 -9.92 -3.23
N ILE A 90 17.79 -10.06 -1.91
CA ILE A 90 16.58 -9.69 -1.17
C ILE A 90 17.05 -8.81 -0.02
N ILE A 91 16.52 -7.58 0.06
CA ILE A 91 16.83 -6.66 1.15
C ILE A 91 15.57 -6.33 1.94
N PRO A 92 15.61 -6.39 3.29
CA PRO A 92 14.53 -5.89 4.12
C PRO A 92 14.68 -4.38 4.33
N ILE A 93 13.62 -3.64 4.06
CA ILE A 93 13.48 -2.21 4.38
C ILE A 93 12.54 -2.11 5.58
N LYS A 94 13.02 -1.50 6.66
CA LYS A 94 12.23 -1.26 7.87
C LYS A 94 11.78 0.20 7.87
N TYR A 95 10.47 0.40 8.00
CA TYR A 95 9.85 1.69 8.27
C TYR A 95 9.41 1.72 9.73
N THR A 96 9.76 2.80 10.42
CA THR A 96 9.36 3.10 11.81
C THR A 96 8.72 4.47 11.82
N LEU A 97 7.61 4.60 12.55
CA LEU A 97 6.95 5.88 12.81
C LEU A 97 7.71 6.68 13.87
#